data_AF-A0A6I1JV76-F1
#
_entry.id   AF-A0A6I1JV76-F1
#
_cell.length_a   1.000
_cell.length_b   1.000
_cell.length_c   1.000
_cell.angle_alpha   90.00
_cell.angle_beta   90.00
_cell.angle_gamma   90.00
#
_symmetry.space_group_name_H-M   'P 1'
#
loop_
_entity.id
_entity.type
_entity.pdbx_description
1 polymer ?
#
loop_
_entity_poly.entity_id
_entity_poly.type
_entity_poly.pdbx_seq_one_letter_code
_entity_poly.pdbx_strand_id
1 'polypeptide(L)'
;MKRLAENTEVRVGDDRLHVLIILDDFSRYIVGYALADAPTSAVATRTLQAAIARHGKPEALRTDRGGAFVAFTKETDFGRYLERELIDHSVGRAYSPRGGGKVEAANGTLKRELWEVEHFADRLEAEKKLAAFFADYNERRAHMGLDGLTPADRYFGRADQVLAAVDAISRKRQGALWRLAPAGAPTEETGAGTPLEVLRLVIMDGVMELRFCGTRVVLGRVTT
;
A
#
# COMPACT_ATOMS: atom_id res chain seq x y z
N MET A 1 -9.37 11.52 -9.91
CA MET A 1 -8.48 10.59 -9.16
C MET A 1 -7.50 9.87 -10.09
N LYS A 2 -6.24 9.73 -9.68
CA LYS A 2 -5.14 9.18 -10.51
C LYS A 2 -4.78 7.75 -10.09
N ARG A 3 -4.48 6.88 -11.06
CA ARG A 3 -4.05 5.49 -10.82
C ARG A 3 -2.64 5.22 -11.33
N LEU A 4 -1.96 4.26 -10.72
CA LEU A 4 -0.65 3.74 -11.11
C LEU A 4 -0.81 2.29 -11.57
N ALA A 5 -0.11 1.90 -12.63
CA ALA A 5 -0.07 0.51 -13.08
C ALA A 5 1.35 0.05 -13.39
N GLU A 6 1.67 -1.17 -12.96
CA GLU A 6 2.98 -1.79 -13.14
C GLU A 6 2.83 -3.31 -13.29
N ASN A 7 3.74 -3.92 -14.06
CA ASN A 7 3.82 -5.37 -14.22
C ASN A 7 5.04 -5.93 -13.49
N THR A 8 4.91 -7.13 -12.93
CA THR A 8 6.05 -7.84 -12.35
C THR A 8 6.05 -9.32 -12.74
N GLU A 9 7.22 -9.87 -13.06
CA GLU A 9 7.37 -11.29 -13.41
C GLU A 9 7.47 -12.16 -12.15
N VAL A 10 6.88 -13.34 -12.24
CA VAL A 10 6.66 -14.27 -11.14
C VAL A 10 6.75 -15.71 -11.60
N ARG A 11 7.07 -16.65 -10.69
CA ARG A 11 7.18 -18.08 -11.01
C ARG A 11 6.10 -18.88 -10.31
N VAL A 12 5.44 -19.75 -11.07
CA VAL A 12 4.45 -20.71 -10.58
C VAL A 12 4.86 -22.07 -11.13
N GLY A 13 5.47 -22.91 -10.30
CA GLY A 13 6.18 -24.10 -10.78
C GLY A 13 7.30 -23.72 -11.77
N ASP A 14 7.26 -24.34 -12.95
CA ASP A 14 8.20 -24.05 -14.04
C ASP A 14 7.78 -22.88 -14.94
N ASP A 15 6.53 -22.43 -14.82
CA ASP A 15 5.98 -21.37 -15.65
C ASP A 15 6.40 -19.98 -15.15
N ARG A 16 6.70 -19.10 -16.11
CA ARG A 16 6.91 -17.67 -15.89
C ARG A 16 5.63 -16.93 -16.22
N LEU A 17 5.05 -16.30 -15.22
CA LEU A 17 3.84 -15.50 -15.34
C LEU A 17 4.14 -14.04 -15.00
N HIS A 18 3.16 -13.19 -15.23
CA HIS A 18 3.22 -11.75 -14.98
C HIS A 18 2.00 -11.33 -14.15
N VAL A 19 2.27 -10.57 -13.08
CA VAL A 19 1.23 -9.90 -12.30
C VAL A 19 1.17 -8.44 -12.72
N LEU A 20 0.01 -8.03 -13.21
CA LEU A 20 -0.35 -6.63 -13.38
C LEU A 20 -1.03 -6.13 -12.10
N ILE A 21 -0.61 -4.98 -11.59
CA ILE A 21 -1.28 -4.27 -10.49
C ILE A 21 -1.77 -2.90 -11.00
N ILE A 22 -3.00 -2.53 -10.65
CA ILE A 22 -3.55 -1.18 -10.78
C ILE A 22 -3.89 -0.67 -9.37
N LEU A 23 -3.21 0.39 -8.96
CA LEU A 23 -3.27 0.98 -7.64
C LEU A 23 -3.83 2.40 -7.72
N ASP A 24 -4.67 2.78 -6.76
CA ASP A 24 -5.05 4.18 -6.56
C ASP A 24 -3.91 4.97 -5.90
N ASP A 25 -3.50 6.08 -6.52
CA ASP A 25 -2.33 6.84 -6.06
C ASP A 25 -2.54 7.50 -4.68
N PHE A 26 -3.78 7.90 -4.37
CA PHE A 26 -4.07 8.59 -3.11
C PHE A 26 -4.13 7.63 -1.92
N SER A 27 -4.91 6.56 -2.05
CA SER A 27 -5.20 5.62 -0.95
C SER A 27 -4.29 4.40 -0.90
N ARG A 28 -3.50 4.14 -1.96
CA ARG A 28 -2.78 2.88 -2.20
C ARG A 28 -3.67 1.66 -2.40
N TYR A 29 -4.99 1.84 -2.52
CA TYR A 29 -5.92 0.74 -2.69
C TYR A 29 -5.70 0.07 -4.04
N ILE A 30 -5.59 -1.26 -4.04
CA ILE A 30 -5.48 -2.08 -5.25
C ILE A 30 -6.87 -2.18 -5.86
N VAL A 31 -7.10 -1.43 -6.94
CA VAL A 31 -8.39 -1.36 -7.65
C VAL A 31 -8.52 -2.40 -8.76
N GLY A 32 -7.42 -3.03 -9.14
CA GLY A 32 -7.43 -4.11 -10.12
C GLY A 32 -6.08 -4.81 -10.18
N TYR A 33 -6.10 -6.09 -10.54
CA TYR A 33 -4.89 -6.88 -10.77
C TYR A 33 -5.20 -8.04 -11.73
N ALA A 34 -4.17 -8.63 -12.33
CA ALA A 34 -4.30 -9.84 -13.14
C ALA A 34 -3.03 -10.68 -13.08
N LEU A 35 -3.19 -12.00 -13.11
CA LEU A 35 -2.11 -12.96 -13.38
C LEU A 35 -2.24 -13.42 -14.83
N ALA A 36 -1.17 -13.29 -15.62
CA ALA A 36 -1.19 -13.56 -17.06
C ALA A 36 0.13 -14.16 -17.56
N ASP A 37 0.08 -14.89 -18.67
CA ASP A 37 1.27 -15.51 -19.29
C ASP A 37 2.20 -14.47 -19.92
N ALA A 38 1.65 -13.31 -20.31
CA ALA A 38 2.40 -12.20 -20.87
C ALA A 38 1.75 -10.86 -20.54
N PRO A 39 2.53 -9.79 -20.39
CA PRO A 39 2.04 -8.46 -20.05
C PRO A 39 1.54 -7.74 -21.32
N THR A 40 0.38 -8.15 -21.84
CA THR A 40 -0.17 -7.66 -23.11
C THR A 40 -1.14 -6.49 -22.96
N SER A 41 -1.32 -5.73 -24.05
CA SER A 41 -2.34 -4.65 -24.15
C SER A 41 -3.74 -5.14 -23.82
N ALA A 42 -4.09 -6.36 -24.26
CA ALA A 42 -5.40 -6.95 -24.00
C ALA A 42 -5.61 -7.24 -22.51
N VAL A 43 -4.59 -7.76 -21.82
CA VAL A 43 -4.64 -7.97 -20.36
C VAL A 43 -4.81 -6.63 -19.64
N ALA A 44 -3.97 -5.63 -19.95
CA ALA A 44 -4.08 -4.31 -19.33
C ALA A 44 -5.44 -3.65 -19.54
N THR A 45 -5.99 -3.74 -20.76
CA THR A 45 -7.30 -3.19 -21.11
C THR A 45 -8.42 -3.85 -20.30
N ARG A 46 -8.47 -5.19 -20.27
CA ARG A 46 -9.50 -5.93 -19.52
C ARG A 46 -9.41 -5.66 -18.02
N THR A 47 -8.21 -5.65 -17.45
CA THR A 47 -8.01 -5.35 -16.02
C THR A 47 -8.46 -3.94 -15.69
N LEU A 48 -8.14 -2.95 -16.53
CA LEU A 48 -8.59 -1.57 -16.32
C LEU A 48 -10.10 -1.42 -16.50
N GLN A 49 -10.72 -2.09 -17.47
CA GLN A 49 -12.17 -2.12 -17.64
C GLN A 49 -12.88 -2.66 -16.40
N ALA A 50 -12.42 -3.79 -15.87
CA ALA A 50 -12.96 -4.36 -14.64
C ALA A 50 -12.80 -3.41 -13.44
N ALA A 51 -11.62 -2.78 -13.32
CA ALA A 51 -11.37 -1.78 -12.28
C ALA A 51 -12.31 -0.57 -12.43
N ILE A 52 -12.53 -0.06 -13.64
CA ILE A 52 -13.44 1.06 -13.91
C ILE A 52 -14.89 0.69 -13.58
N ALA A 53 -15.34 -0.50 -13.98
CA ALA A 53 -16.69 -0.97 -13.71
C ALA A 53 -17.00 -1.05 -12.21
N ARG A 54 -16.00 -1.41 -11.38
CA ARG A 54 -16.17 -1.54 -9.93
C ARG A 54 -15.91 -0.25 -9.14
N HIS A 55 -14.93 0.53 -9.57
CA HIS A 55 -14.35 1.62 -8.78
C HIS A 55 -14.51 3.00 -9.41
N GLY A 56 -15.24 3.09 -10.54
CA GLY A 56 -15.38 4.31 -11.32
C GLY A 56 -14.14 4.61 -12.18
N LYS A 57 -14.31 5.58 -13.08
CA LYS A 57 -13.29 5.99 -14.06
C LYS A 57 -12.24 6.92 -13.43
N PRO A 58 -10.93 6.66 -13.60
CA PRO A 58 -9.90 7.60 -13.18
C PRO A 58 -9.80 8.77 -14.17
N GLU A 59 -9.27 9.90 -13.72
CA GLU A 59 -8.91 11.02 -14.61
C GLU A 59 -7.62 10.73 -15.38
N ALA A 60 -6.67 10.08 -14.70
CA ALA A 60 -5.35 9.82 -15.24
C ALA A 60 -4.84 8.46 -14.82
N LEU A 61 -4.11 7.82 -15.74
CA LEU A 61 -3.36 6.60 -15.51
C LEU A 61 -1.88 6.87 -15.73
N ARG A 62 -1.06 6.42 -14.79
CA ARG A 62 0.40 6.39 -14.94
C ARG A 62 0.89 4.97 -15.05
N THR A 63 1.66 4.67 -16.09
CA THR A 63 2.32 3.38 -16.27
C THR A 63 3.83 3.54 -16.15
N ASP A 64 4.53 2.46 -15.81
CA ASP A 64 5.98 2.43 -15.83
C ASP A 64 6.54 2.28 -17.27
N ARG A 65 7.87 2.38 -17.40
CA ARG A 65 8.59 2.18 -18.67
C ARG A 65 8.97 0.71 -18.92
N GLY A 66 8.43 -0.24 -18.17
CA GLY A 66 8.56 -1.65 -18.50
C GLY A 66 8.06 -1.91 -19.92
N GLY A 67 8.76 -2.76 -20.67
CA GLY A 67 8.55 -2.97 -22.12
C GLY A 67 7.12 -3.31 -22.52
N ALA A 68 6.32 -3.84 -21.60
CA ALA A 68 4.88 -4.06 -21.76
C ALA A 68 4.10 -2.77 -22.03
N PHE A 69 4.31 -1.72 -21.22
CA PHE A 69 3.55 -0.48 -21.31
C PHE A 69 4.14 0.55 -22.26
N VAL A 70 5.45 0.48 -22.52
CA VAL A 70 6.13 1.36 -23.51
C VAL A 70 5.61 1.11 -24.92
N ALA A 71 5.17 -0.12 -25.22
CA ALA A 71 4.56 -0.48 -26.49
C ALA A 71 3.10 0.00 -26.63
N PHE A 72 2.48 0.55 -25.59
CA PHE A 72 1.09 1.01 -25.64
C PHE A 72 0.99 2.42 -26.23
N THR A 73 1.10 2.47 -27.56
CA THR A 73 0.82 3.65 -28.37
C THR A 73 -0.68 3.83 -28.56
N LYS A 74 -1.11 4.96 -29.14
CA LYS A 74 -2.51 5.18 -29.55
C LYS A 74 -3.06 4.11 -30.50
N GLU A 75 -2.21 3.33 -31.14
CA GLU A 75 -2.63 2.28 -32.07
C GLU A 75 -2.89 0.93 -31.39
N THR A 76 -2.47 0.75 -30.15
CA THR A 76 -2.80 -0.46 -29.39
C THR A 76 -4.22 -0.40 -28.84
N ASP A 77 -4.79 -1.56 -28.54
CA ASP A 77 -6.11 -1.65 -27.89
C ASP A 77 -6.16 -0.83 -26.60
N PHE A 78 -5.07 -0.81 -25.84
CA PHE A 78 -4.97 -0.06 -24.59
C PHE A 78 -4.94 1.45 -24.85
N GLY A 79 -4.11 1.93 -25.77
CA GLY A 79 -4.06 3.36 -26.10
C GLY A 79 -5.38 3.88 -26.66
N ARG A 80 -6.00 3.13 -27.59
CA ARG A 80 -7.34 3.45 -28.11
C ARG A 80 -8.40 3.47 -27.01
N TYR A 81 -8.34 2.52 -26.09
CA TYR A 81 -9.26 2.46 -24.95
C TYR A 81 -9.11 3.71 -24.06
N LEU A 82 -7.88 4.09 -23.69
CA LEU A 82 -7.65 5.28 -22.87
C LEU A 82 -8.14 6.57 -23.56
N GLU A 83 -7.90 6.71 -24.87
CA GLU A 83 -8.37 7.85 -25.65
C GLU A 83 -9.91 7.90 -25.70
N ARG A 84 -10.57 6.76 -25.95
CA ARG A 84 -12.03 6.67 -25.95
C ARG A 84 -12.65 7.00 -24.60
N GLU A 85 -12.03 6.54 -23.52
CA GLU A 85 -12.50 6.79 -22.15
C GLU A 85 -12.10 8.18 -21.64
N LEU A 86 -11.34 8.97 -22.41
CA LEU A 86 -10.80 10.27 -22.00
C LEU A 86 -9.98 10.18 -20.69
N ILE A 87 -9.10 9.19 -20.63
CA ILE A 87 -8.20 8.97 -19.49
C ILE A 87 -6.80 9.46 -19.88
N ASP A 88 -6.29 10.45 -19.14
CA ASP A 88 -4.95 11.00 -19.40
C ASP A 88 -3.88 9.95 -19.09
N HIS A 89 -3.10 9.56 -20.10
CA HIS A 89 -2.04 8.58 -19.94
C HIS A 89 -0.69 9.25 -19.79
N SER A 90 0.03 8.92 -18.73
CA SER A 90 1.43 9.32 -18.55
C SER A 90 2.32 8.11 -18.37
N VAL A 91 3.47 8.09 -19.06
CA VAL A 91 4.49 7.06 -18.87
C VAL A 91 5.59 7.65 -17.99
N GLY A 92 5.93 6.98 -16.89
CA GLY A 92 6.96 7.44 -15.95
C GLY A 92 8.30 7.71 -16.65
N ARG A 93 9.05 8.74 -16.23
CA ARG A 93 10.42 8.93 -16.75
C ARG A 93 11.38 7.95 -16.07
N ALA A 94 12.34 7.41 -16.83
CA ALA A 94 13.46 6.67 -16.26
C ALA A 94 14.16 7.58 -15.23
N TYR A 95 14.50 7.04 -14.06
CA TYR A 95 15.15 7.76 -12.96
C TYR A 95 14.35 8.95 -12.39
N SER A 96 13.01 8.88 -12.36
CA SER A 96 12.20 9.84 -11.60
C SER A 96 11.54 9.17 -10.38
N PRO A 97 12.18 9.23 -9.18
CA PRO A 97 11.70 8.57 -7.95
C PRO A 97 10.31 9.04 -7.48
N ARG A 98 9.83 10.17 -8.00
CA ARG A 98 8.72 10.92 -7.39
C ARG A 98 7.31 10.41 -7.73
N GLY A 99 7.13 9.33 -8.50
CA GLY A 99 5.76 8.86 -8.73
C GLY A 99 5.55 7.43 -9.23
N GLY A 100 6.58 6.57 -9.20
CA GLY A 100 6.43 5.11 -9.36
C GLY A 100 6.49 4.35 -8.03
N GLY A 101 7.15 4.92 -7.01
CA GLY A 101 7.52 4.20 -5.78
C GLY A 101 6.38 3.55 -4.99
N LYS A 102 5.12 4.00 -5.14
CA LYS A 102 3.98 3.39 -4.42
C LYS A 102 3.60 2.02 -4.99
N VAL A 103 3.51 1.92 -6.32
CA VAL A 103 3.19 0.64 -6.98
C VAL A 103 4.41 -0.28 -6.98
N GLU A 104 5.63 0.26 -7.11
CA GLU A 104 6.88 -0.50 -6.92
C GLU A 104 6.97 -1.10 -5.51
N ALA A 105 6.61 -0.34 -4.48
CA ALA A 105 6.54 -0.85 -3.10
C ALA A 105 5.49 -1.95 -2.94
N ALA A 106 4.32 -1.81 -3.58
CA ALA A 106 3.28 -2.84 -3.58
C ALA A 106 3.78 -4.14 -4.26
N ASN A 107 4.45 -4.02 -5.41
CA ASN A 107 5.09 -5.15 -6.09
C ASN A 107 6.17 -5.81 -5.23
N GLY A 108 7.02 -5.02 -4.58
CA GLY A 108 8.05 -5.55 -3.67
C GLY A 108 7.45 -6.28 -2.47
N THR A 109 6.35 -5.77 -1.91
CA THR A 109 5.60 -6.44 -0.85
C THR A 109 4.95 -7.74 -1.34
N LEU A 110 4.32 -7.74 -2.51
CA LEU A 110 3.76 -8.95 -3.12
C LEU A 110 4.82 -10.05 -3.30
N LYS A 111 5.99 -9.69 -3.84
CA LYS A 111 7.08 -10.66 -4.06
C LYS A 111 7.55 -11.27 -2.75
N ARG A 112 7.96 -10.43 -1.80
CA ARG A 112 8.55 -10.88 -0.53
C ARG A 112 7.58 -11.69 0.34
N GLU A 113 6.30 -11.35 0.30
CA GLU A 113 5.34 -11.87 1.28
C GLU A 113 4.35 -12.89 0.70
N LEU A 114 4.32 -13.06 -0.61
CA LEU A 114 3.54 -14.10 -1.24
C LEU A 114 4.44 -15.03 -2.06
N TRP A 115 5.14 -14.52 -3.06
CA TRP A 115 5.83 -15.38 -4.02
C TRP A 115 7.15 -15.98 -3.52
N GLU A 116 7.84 -15.30 -2.60
CA GLU A 116 9.09 -15.81 -2.01
C GLU A 116 8.83 -16.78 -0.84
N VAL A 117 7.60 -16.85 -0.32
CA VAL A 117 7.26 -17.63 0.88
C VAL A 117 6.27 -18.76 0.61
N GLU A 118 5.40 -18.62 -0.38
CA GLU A 118 4.42 -19.64 -0.74
C GLU A 118 4.88 -20.50 -1.91
N HIS A 119 4.42 -21.74 -1.93
CA HIS A 119 4.47 -22.61 -3.10
C HIS A 119 3.10 -22.65 -3.78
N PHE A 120 3.09 -22.81 -5.11
CA PHE A 120 1.90 -22.92 -5.94
C PHE A 120 1.93 -24.23 -6.70
N ALA A 121 0.92 -25.07 -6.50
CA ALA A 121 0.77 -26.31 -7.25
C ALA A 121 0.40 -26.04 -8.72
N ASP A 122 -0.45 -25.03 -8.94
CA ASP A 122 -0.89 -24.63 -10.27
C ASP A 122 -1.28 -23.14 -10.32
N ARG A 123 -1.62 -22.68 -11.51
CA ARG A 123 -2.08 -21.29 -11.74
C ARG A 123 -3.35 -20.95 -10.96
N LEU A 124 -4.28 -21.88 -10.79
CA LEU A 124 -5.54 -21.62 -10.09
C LEU A 124 -5.29 -21.37 -8.60
N GLU A 125 -4.37 -22.11 -7.99
CA GLU A 125 -3.94 -21.86 -6.61
C GLU A 125 -3.23 -20.50 -6.49
N ALA A 126 -2.35 -20.17 -7.44
CA ALA A 126 -1.70 -18.86 -7.47
C ALA A 126 -2.72 -17.71 -7.56
N GLU A 127 -3.73 -17.81 -8.43
CA GLU A 127 -4.80 -16.82 -8.55
C GLU A 127 -5.61 -16.66 -7.26
N LYS A 128 -5.93 -17.77 -6.58
CA LYS A 128 -6.63 -17.74 -5.28
C LYS A 128 -5.81 -17.07 -4.19
N LYS A 129 -4.54 -17.45 -4.05
CA LYS A 129 -3.63 -16.86 -3.06
C LYS A 129 -3.36 -15.38 -3.35
N LEU A 130 -3.22 -15.00 -4.62
CA LEU A 130 -3.09 -13.60 -5.05
C LEU A 130 -4.33 -12.78 -4.67
N ALA A 131 -5.52 -13.33 -4.90
CA ALA A 131 -6.78 -12.66 -4.52
C ALA A 131 -6.90 -12.48 -3.01
N ALA A 132 -6.57 -13.52 -2.23
CA ALA A 132 -6.56 -13.44 -0.77
C ALA A 132 -5.54 -12.41 -0.27
N PHE A 133 -4.36 -12.36 -0.88
CA PHE A 133 -3.32 -11.40 -0.55
C PHE A 133 -3.75 -9.96 -0.79
N PHE A 134 -4.35 -9.64 -1.94
CA PHE A 134 -4.79 -8.27 -2.21
C PHE A 134 -6.01 -7.87 -1.37
N ALA A 135 -6.88 -8.81 -1.01
CA ALA A 135 -7.94 -8.54 -0.04
C ALA A 135 -7.35 -8.18 1.34
N ASP A 136 -6.34 -8.92 1.81
CA ASP A 136 -5.62 -8.61 3.05
C ASP A 136 -4.89 -7.26 2.99
N TYR A 137 -4.16 -7.02 1.89
CA TYR A 137 -3.45 -5.77 1.64
C TYR A 137 -4.39 -4.57 1.72
N ASN A 138 -5.56 -4.65 1.09
CA ASN A 138 -6.51 -3.54 1.05
C ASN A 138 -7.21 -3.32 2.40
N GLU A 139 -7.60 -4.37 3.12
CA GLU A 139 -8.53 -4.27 4.26
C GLU A 139 -7.87 -4.38 5.63
N ARG A 140 -6.65 -4.94 5.73
CA ARG A 140 -6.05 -5.30 7.02
C ARG A 140 -4.64 -4.79 7.21
N ARG A 141 -3.88 -4.55 6.14
CA ARG A 141 -2.50 -4.05 6.24
C ARG A 141 -2.48 -2.57 6.61
N ALA A 142 -1.86 -2.25 7.74
CA ALA A 142 -1.52 -0.87 8.08
C ALA A 142 -0.34 -0.37 7.21
N HIS A 143 -0.46 0.82 6.62
CA HIS A 143 0.61 1.44 5.87
C HIS A 143 1.16 2.66 6.60
N MET A 144 2.46 2.65 6.89
CA MET A 144 3.11 3.79 7.58
C MET A 144 2.97 5.10 6.81
N GLY A 145 3.04 5.06 5.47
CA GLY A 145 2.82 6.26 4.67
C GLY A 145 1.35 6.62 4.44
N LEU A 146 0.43 6.01 5.19
CA LEU A 146 -0.98 6.38 5.32
C LEU A 146 -1.35 6.66 6.80
N ASP A 147 -0.36 6.95 7.66
CA ASP A 147 -0.54 7.18 9.10
C ASP A 147 -1.05 5.93 9.85
N GLY A 148 -0.63 4.75 9.40
CA GLY A 148 -1.04 3.47 9.99
C GLY A 148 -2.42 2.99 9.56
N LEU A 149 -3.11 3.73 8.68
CA LEU A 149 -4.38 3.33 8.10
C LEU A 149 -4.21 2.23 7.05
N THR A 150 -5.28 1.48 6.84
CA THR A 150 -5.37 0.55 5.70
C THR A 150 -5.69 1.31 4.41
N PRO A 151 -5.38 0.74 3.23
CA PRO A 151 -5.77 1.35 1.96
C PRO A 151 -7.29 1.56 1.87
N ALA A 152 -8.09 0.61 2.37
CA ALA A 152 -9.54 0.72 2.39
C ALA A 152 -10.03 1.89 3.25
N ASP A 153 -9.40 2.18 4.38
CA ASP A 153 -9.80 3.31 5.22
C ASP A 153 -9.66 4.65 4.52
N ARG A 154 -8.58 4.82 3.74
CA ARG A 154 -8.39 6.01 2.91
C ARG A 154 -9.32 6.03 1.71
N TYR A 155 -9.44 4.90 1.02
CA TYR A 155 -10.20 4.79 -0.22
C TYR A 155 -11.70 5.05 -0.01
N PHE A 156 -12.27 4.53 1.09
CA PHE A 156 -13.68 4.70 1.43
C PHE A 156 -13.96 5.90 2.35
N GLY A 157 -12.97 6.78 2.59
CA GLY A 157 -13.16 8.01 3.38
C GLY A 157 -13.42 7.76 4.87
N ARG A 158 -12.95 6.64 5.42
CA ARG A 158 -13.11 6.25 6.84
C ARG A 158 -11.94 6.70 7.72
N ALA A 159 -10.93 7.36 7.15
CA ALA A 159 -9.70 7.75 7.82
C ALA A 159 -9.94 8.45 9.17
N ASP A 160 -10.74 9.52 9.18
CA ASP A 160 -10.99 10.30 10.41
C ASP A 160 -11.68 9.48 11.51
N GLN A 161 -12.62 8.61 11.12
CA GLN A 161 -13.34 7.73 12.03
C GLN A 161 -12.41 6.69 12.66
N VAL A 162 -11.54 6.09 11.84
CA VAL A 162 -10.58 5.08 12.29
C VAL A 162 -9.52 5.70 13.20
N LEU A 163 -8.96 6.85 12.83
CA LEU A 163 -7.99 7.58 13.66
C LEU A 163 -8.61 7.98 15.00
N ALA A 164 -9.83 8.54 15.00
CA ALA A 164 -10.54 8.88 16.24
C ALA A 164 -10.79 7.66 17.14
N ALA A 165 -11.10 6.49 16.56
CA ALA A 165 -11.27 5.25 17.30
C ALA A 165 -9.95 4.76 17.91
N VAL A 166 -8.85 4.80 17.14
CA VAL A 166 -7.50 4.45 17.61
C VAL A 166 -7.09 5.36 18.76
N ASP A 167 -7.31 6.67 18.65
CA ASP A 167 -7.01 7.64 19.69
C ASP A 167 -7.81 7.39 20.97
N ALA A 168 -9.10 7.06 20.83
CA ALA A 168 -9.96 6.71 21.96
C ALA A 168 -9.47 5.45 22.69
N ILE A 169 -9.03 4.43 21.95
CA ILE A 169 -8.44 3.21 22.52
C ILE A 169 -7.13 3.53 23.24
N SER A 170 -6.25 4.32 22.63
CA SER A 170 -4.97 4.74 23.21
C SER A 170 -5.16 5.51 24.51
N ARG A 171 -6.08 6.48 24.55
CA ARG A 171 -6.43 7.22 25.77
C ARG A 171 -6.96 6.32 26.88
N LYS A 172 -7.84 5.36 26.55
CA LYS A 172 -8.34 4.37 27.53
C LYS A 172 -7.20 3.51 28.09
N ARG A 173 -6.27 3.07 27.25
CA ARG A 173 -5.09 2.29 27.66
C ARG A 173 -4.18 3.12 28.57
N GLN A 174 -3.85 4.35 28.20
CA GLN A 174 -3.05 5.25 29.02
C GLN A 174 -3.71 5.51 30.39
N GLY A 175 -5.01 5.79 30.41
CA GLY A 175 -5.76 5.98 31.67
C GLY A 175 -5.87 4.71 32.54
N ALA A 176 -5.80 3.52 31.94
CA ALA A 176 -5.74 2.24 32.67
C ALA A 176 -4.33 1.96 33.20
N LEU A 177 -3.29 2.20 32.40
CA LEU A 177 -1.89 2.07 32.80
C LEU A 177 -1.53 3.07 33.90
N TRP A 178 -2.06 4.30 33.84
CA TRP A 178 -1.92 5.29 34.91
C TRP A 178 -2.42 4.76 36.26
N ARG A 179 -3.59 4.12 36.28
CA ARG A 179 -4.15 3.54 37.51
C ARG A 179 -3.32 2.39 38.08
N LEU A 180 -2.50 1.76 37.25
CA LEU A 180 -1.62 0.65 37.63
C LEU A 180 -0.18 1.12 37.89
N ALA A 181 0.13 2.40 37.66
CA ALA A 181 1.46 2.94 37.87
C ALA A 181 1.73 3.11 39.38
N PRO A 182 2.94 2.76 39.85
CA PRO A 182 3.33 3.00 41.25
C PRO A 182 3.29 4.49 41.55
N ALA A 183 2.89 4.84 42.77
CA ALA A 183 2.81 6.23 43.23
C ALA A 183 4.18 6.93 43.03
N GLY A 184 4.21 8.00 42.23
CA GLY A 184 5.42 8.78 41.94
C GLY A 184 6.03 8.59 40.55
N ALA A 185 5.40 7.83 39.64
CA ALA A 185 5.84 7.77 38.25
C ALA A 185 5.73 9.16 37.57
N PRO A 186 6.77 9.63 36.83
CA PRO A 186 6.76 10.95 36.21
C PRO A 186 5.68 11.04 35.12
N THR A 187 4.85 12.07 35.21
CA THR A 187 3.76 12.38 34.27
C THR A 187 4.27 13.31 33.18
N GLU A 188 4.42 12.85 31.93
CA GLU A 188 4.49 13.75 30.78
C GLU A 188 3.05 14.11 30.37
N GLU A 189 2.59 15.30 30.74
CA GLU A 189 1.33 15.85 30.24
C GLU A 189 1.49 16.13 28.73
N THR A 190 0.93 15.26 27.89
CA THR A 190 0.74 15.58 26.48
C THR A 190 -0.47 16.51 26.38
N GLY A 191 -0.19 17.80 26.20
CA GLY A 191 -1.22 18.85 26.10
C GLY A 191 -2.31 18.50 25.07
N ALA A 192 -3.56 18.70 25.47
CA ALA A 192 -4.74 18.51 24.63
C ALA A 192 -4.62 19.35 23.35
N GLY A 193 -4.62 18.69 22.19
CA GLY A 193 -4.59 19.34 20.87
C GLY A 193 -3.30 19.14 20.07
N THR A 194 -2.29 18.47 20.62
CA THR A 194 -1.07 18.14 19.87
C THR A 194 -1.32 16.91 18.97
N PRO A 195 -0.96 16.92 17.66
CA PRO A 195 -1.10 15.74 16.81
C PRO A 195 -0.39 14.54 17.43
N LEU A 196 -1.05 13.38 17.44
CA LEU A 196 -0.46 12.14 17.92
C LEU A 196 0.73 11.77 17.04
N GLU A 197 1.93 11.91 17.58
CA GLU A 197 3.14 11.40 16.93
C GLU A 197 3.10 9.86 17.00
N VAL A 198 2.78 9.24 15.87
CA VAL A 198 2.61 7.79 15.73
C VAL A 198 3.87 7.02 16.12
N LEU A 199 5.05 7.56 15.77
CA LEU A 199 6.34 6.95 16.07
C LEU A 199 7.42 8.02 16.24
N ARG A 200 8.10 8.04 17.39
CA ARG A 200 9.27 8.86 17.64
C ARG A 200 10.39 8.01 18.26
N LEU A 201 11.59 8.10 17.70
CA LEU A 201 12.80 7.58 18.31
C LEU A 201 13.49 8.72 19.07
N VAL A 202 13.72 8.56 20.38
CA VAL A 202 14.33 9.59 21.22
C VAL A 202 15.54 9.00 21.93
N ILE A 203 16.62 9.76 22.02
CA ILE A 203 17.74 9.45 22.90
C ILE A 203 17.69 10.44 24.05
N MET A 204 17.40 9.95 25.25
CA MET A 204 17.41 10.72 26.50
C MET A 204 18.38 10.05 27.46
N ASP A 205 19.32 10.83 28.00
CA ASP A 205 20.32 10.36 28.98
C ASP A 205 21.08 9.09 28.56
N GLY A 206 21.38 8.97 27.26
CA GLY A 206 22.10 7.82 26.70
C GLY A 206 21.26 6.55 26.56
N VAL A 207 19.94 6.64 26.72
CA VAL A 207 19.00 5.53 26.51
C VAL A 207 18.16 5.81 25.27
N MET A 208 18.09 4.82 24.38
CA MET A 208 17.24 4.89 23.20
C MET A 208 15.83 4.43 23.54
N GLU A 209 14.86 5.24 23.15
CA GLU A 209 13.45 5.01 23.40
C GLU A 209 12.69 5.04 22.08
N LEU A 210 11.81 4.06 21.91
CA LEU A 210 10.77 4.09 20.90
C LEU A 210 9.47 4.50 21.57
N ARG A 211 8.91 5.63 21.15
CA ARG A 211 7.56 6.05 21.50
C ARG A 211 6.64 5.69 20.33
N PHE A 212 5.71 4.76 20.53
CA PHE A 212 4.74 4.34 19.53
C PHE A 212 3.31 4.47 20.07
N CYS A 213 2.48 5.30 19.45
CA CYS A 213 1.11 5.59 19.90
C CYS A 213 1.03 5.91 21.41
N GLY A 214 1.98 6.71 21.92
CA GLY A 214 2.07 7.05 23.35
C GLY A 214 2.56 5.93 24.28
N THR A 215 2.91 4.75 23.74
CA THR A 215 3.58 3.66 24.48
C THR A 215 5.08 3.83 24.40
N ARG A 216 5.76 3.83 25.55
CA ARG A 216 7.23 3.90 25.63
C ARG A 216 7.82 2.48 25.67
N VAL A 217 8.70 2.19 24.73
CA VAL A 217 9.52 0.98 24.70
C VAL A 217 10.99 1.40 24.82
N VAL A 218 11.64 1.01 25.91
CA VAL A 218 13.07 1.26 26.13
C VAL A 218 13.85 0.23 25.31
N LEU A 219 14.63 0.70 24.35
CA LEU A 219 15.42 -0.15 23.45
C LEU A 219 16.83 -0.46 23.99
N GLY A 220 17.21 0.18 25.10
CA GLY A 220 18.47 -0.04 25.80
C GLY A 220 19.40 1.16 25.75
N ARG A 221 20.57 1.01 26.38
CA ARG A 221 21.61 2.06 26.38
C ARG A 221 22.30 2.14 25.03
N VAL A 222 22.49 3.36 24.56
CA VAL A 222 23.34 3.67 23.41
C VAL A 222 24.76 3.84 23.94
N THR A 223 25.58 2.80 23.80
CA THR A 223 27.03 2.93 23.95
C THR A 223 27.60 3.51 22.66
N THR A 224 28.10 4.75 22.72
CA THR A 224 28.98 5.33 21.70
C THR A 224 30.27 4.54 21.57
#